data_AF-A0A533VFR6-F1
#
_entry.id   AF-A0A533VFR6-F1
#
_cell.length_a   1.000
_cell.length_b   1.000
_cell.length_c   1.000
_cell.angle_alpha   90.00
_cell.angle_beta   90.00
_cell.angle_gamma   90.00
#
_symmetry.space_group_name_H-M   'P 1'
#
loop_
_entity.id
_entity.type
_entity.pdbx_description
1 polymer ?
#
loop_
_entity_poly.entity_id
_entity_poly.type
_entity_poly.pdbx_seq_one_letter_code
_entity_poly.pdbx_strand_id
1 'polypeptide(L)' 'MKKLSCRESGFDCDYTIEGYTDEEIFRNGEKNVFNKHGMKKEEFTPHFNEKLRSRIKDT' A
#
# COMPACT_ATOMS: atom_id res chain seq x y z
N MET A 1 -13.06 6.34 6.68
CA MET A 1 -12.40 6.06 5.39
C MET A 1 -10.94 5.73 5.68
N LYS A 2 -10.26 4.90 4.91
CA LYS A 2 -8.87 4.48 5.18
C LYS A 2 -7.91 5.03 4.16
N LYS A 3 -6.66 5.25 4.58
CA LYS A 3 -5.57 5.73 3.73
C LYS A 3 -4.24 5.06 4.04
N LEU A 4 -3.41 4.89 3.01
CA LEU A 4 -2.03 4.42 3.10
C LEU A 4 -1.13 5.32 2.24
N SER A 5 -0.22 6.06 2.88
CA SER A 5 0.76 6.89 2.19
C SER A 5 1.97 6.05 1.79
N CYS A 6 2.37 6.11 0.51
CA CYS A 6 3.58 5.45 0.05
C CYS A 6 4.83 6.05 0.72
N ARG A 7 4.90 7.39 0.83
CA ARG A 7 6.00 8.09 1.50
C ARG A 7 6.16 7.67 2.96
N GLU A 8 5.08 7.64 3.74
CA GLU A 8 5.15 7.20 5.14
C GLU A 8 5.45 5.69 5.27
N SER A 9 5.17 4.91 4.23
CA SER A 9 5.50 3.49 4.17
C SER A 9 6.95 3.20 3.76
N GLY A 10 7.74 4.25 3.46
CA GLY A 10 9.15 4.15 3.12
C GLY A 10 9.46 4.11 1.62
N PHE A 11 8.50 4.42 0.76
CA PHE A 11 8.71 4.54 -0.68
C PHE A 11 8.97 6.00 -1.06
N ASP A 12 9.84 6.23 -2.04
CA ASP A 12 9.98 7.56 -2.66
C ASP A 12 8.82 7.81 -3.64
N CYS A 13 7.63 8.04 -3.09
CA CYS A 13 6.38 8.16 -3.84
C CYS A 13 5.33 8.94 -3.04
N ASP A 14 4.78 10.01 -3.63
CA ASP A 14 3.75 10.86 -3.01
C ASP A 14 2.32 10.34 -3.16
N TYR A 15 2.15 9.18 -3.79
CA TYR A 15 0.82 8.58 -3.95
C TYR A 15 0.25 8.17 -2.59
N THR A 16 -1.03 8.51 -2.38
CA THR A 16 -1.80 8.02 -1.23
C THR A 16 -2.89 7.11 -1.76
N ILE A 17 -2.92 5.88 -1.23
CA ILE A 17 -3.92 4.89 -1.55
C ILE A 17 -5.11 5.12 -0.62
N GLU A 18 -6.31 5.15 -1.17
CA GLU A 18 -7.56 5.34 -0.41
C GLU A 18 -8.50 4.15 -0.62
N GLY A 19 -9.32 3.85 0.39
CA GLY A 19 -10.29 2.76 0.41
C GLY A 19 -11.15 2.78 1.67
N TYR A 20 -12.20 1.97 1.72
CA TYR A 20 -13.05 1.83 2.90
C TYR A 20 -12.66 0.64 3.78
N THR A 21 -11.96 -0.34 3.21
CA THR A 21 -11.43 -1.51 3.92
C THR A 21 -9.93 -1.66 3.66
N ASP A 22 -9.24 -2.38 4.53
CA ASP A 22 -7.83 -2.73 4.31
C ASP A 22 -7.65 -3.50 3.00
N GLU A 23 -8.58 -4.39 2.65
CA GLU A 23 -8.54 -5.15 1.39
C GLU A 23 -8.60 -4.22 0.16
N GLU A 24 -9.44 -3.19 0.20
CA GLU A 24 -9.47 -2.17 -0.85
C GLU A 24 -8.17 -1.39 -0.94
N ILE A 25 -7.55 -1.07 0.20
CA ILE A 25 -6.21 -0.44 0.23
C ILE A 25 -5.19 -1.33 -0.47
N PHE A 26 -5.13 -2.64 -0.17
CA PHE A 26 -4.18 -3.54 -0.83
C PHE A 26 -4.46 -3.68 -2.32
N ARG A 27 -5.72 -3.91 -2.72
CA ARG A 27 -6.11 -4.02 -4.13
C ARG A 27 -5.78 -2.77 -4.94
N ASN A 28 -6.02 -1.58 -4.36
CA ASN A 28 -5.73 -0.31 -5.00
C ASN A 28 -4.22 -0.02 -5.02
N GLY A 29 -3.51 -0.41 -3.96
CA GLY A 29 -2.05 -0.32 -3.85
C GLY A 29 -1.33 -1.16 -4.87
N GLU A 30 -1.72 -2.43 -5.04
CA GLU A 30 -1.14 -3.37 -6.03
C GLU A 30 -1.06 -2.76 -7.42
N LYS A 31 -2.14 -2.11 -7.88
CA LYS A 31 -2.16 -1.41 -9.18
C LYS A 31 -1.11 -0.31 -9.28
N ASN A 32 -0.84 0.41 -8.20
CA ASN A 32 0.17 1.46 -8.18
C ASN A 32 1.59 0.89 -8.18
N VAL A 33 1.88 -0.12 -7.34
CA VAL A 33 3.22 -0.70 -7.24
C VAL A 33 3.63 -1.54 -8.45
N PHE A 34 2.71 -2.29 -9.09
CA PHE A 34 3.02 -3.00 -10.34
C PHE A 34 3.36 -2.05 -11.50
N ASN A 35 2.61 -0.95 -11.63
CA ASN A 35 2.75 -0.06 -12.79
C ASN A 35 3.85 1.00 -12.63
N LYS A 36 4.07 1.52 -11.40
CA LYS A 36 4.99 2.64 -11.16
C LYS A 36 6.31 2.26 -10.52
N HIS A 37 6.33 1.16 -9.77
CA HIS A 37 7.51 0.75 -9.00
C HIS A 37 8.14 -0.55 -9.49
N GLY A 38 7.51 -1.23 -10.46
CA GLY A 38 8.02 -2.48 -11.03
C GLY A 38 8.13 -3.63 -10.02
N MET A 39 7.47 -3.50 -8.86
CA MET A 39 7.48 -4.54 -7.84
C MET A 39 6.79 -5.79 -8.37
N LYS A 40 7.32 -6.96 -8.04
CA LYS A 40 6.74 -8.23 -8.45
C LYS A 40 5.89 -8.85 -7.34
N LYS A 41 5.00 -9.78 -7.70
CA LYS A 41 4.09 -10.44 -6.73
C LYS A 41 4.84 -11.12 -5.58
N GLU A 42 6.04 -11.63 -5.87
CA GLU A 42 6.87 -12.34 -4.89
C GLU A 42 7.38 -11.42 -3.76
N GLU A 43 7.43 -10.10 -4.00
CA GLU A 43 7.86 -9.11 -3.02
C GLU A 43 6.76 -8.78 -1.99
N PHE A 44 5.50 -9.12 -2.28
CA PHE A 44 4.35 -8.95 -1.37
C PHE A 44 4.28 -10.08 -0.33
N THR A 45 5.38 -10.27 0.39
CA THR A 45 5.48 -11.27 1.46
C THR A 45 4.50 -10.96 2.61
N PRO A 46 4.12 -11.95 3.44
CA PRO A 46 3.27 -11.70 4.61
C PRO A 46 3.83 -10.62 5.53
N HIS A 47 5.15 -10.62 5.78
CA HIS A 47 5.83 -9.62 6.60
C HIS A 47 5.73 -8.21 6.00
N PHE A 48 5.91 -8.09 4.69
CA PHE A 48 5.74 -6.82 3.98
C PHE A 48 4.30 -6.30 4.10
N ASN A 49 3.31 -7.18 3.87
CA ASN A 49 1.90 -6.81 3.95
C ASN A 49 1.49 -6.42 5.38
N GLU A 50 2.00 -7.12 6.39
CA GLU A 50 1.76 -6.79 7.81
C GLU A 50 2.34 -5.42 8.17
N LYS A 51 3.56 -5.12 7.71
CA LYS A 51 4.17 -3.80 7.89
C LYS A 51 3.32 -2.70 7.25
N LEU A 52 2.78 -2.92 6.05
CA LEU A 52 1.88 -1.97 5.40
C LEU A 52 0.55 -1.82 6.15
N ARG A 53 -0.04 -2.92 6.65
CA ARG A 53 -1.28 -2.88 7.47
C ARG A 53 -1.13 -1.97 8.67
N SER A 54 0.01 -2.05 9.37
CA SER A 54 0.29 -1.19 10.54
C SER A 54 0.39 0.31 10.21
N ARG A 55 0.50 0.68 8.92
CA ARG A 55 0.58 2.06 8.44
C ARG A 55 -0.73 2.57 7.84
N ILE A 56 -1.76 1.72 7.73
CA ILE A 56 -3.09 2.15 7.32
C ILE A 56 -3.69 3.02 8.43
N LYS A 57 -4.15 4.21 8.07
CA LYS A 57 -4.79 5.14 9.00
C LYS A 57 -6.26 5.27 8.65
N ASP A 58 -7.09 5.27 9.68
CA ASP A 58 -8.47 5.72 9.57
C ASP A 58 -8.51 7.26 9.51
N THR A 59 -9.44 7.78 8.72
CA THR A 59 -9.75 9.20 8.49
C THR A 59 -11.25 9.43 8.55
#